data_AF-A0A538N0Y8-F1
#
_entry.id   AF-A0A538N0Y8-F1
#
_cell.length_a   1.000
_cell.length_b   1.000
_cell.length_c   1.000
_cell.angle_alpha   90.00
_cell.angle_beta   90.00
_cell.angle_gamma   90.00
#
_symmetry.space_group_name_H-M   'P 1'
#
loop_
_entity.id
_entity.type
_entity.pdbx_description
1 polymer ?
#
loop_
_entity_poly.entity_id
_entity_poly.type
_entity_poly.pdbx_seq_one_letter_code
_entity_poly.pdbx_strand_id
1 'polypeptide(L)'
;MTTTDVPPPDTTHVPAGASVDEKQARQVAEAAREAEWRKPSFGKELFLGRLRMELIDPWPTPDAAATAKADDFLAKLGDFAKTIDGAQIERDARIPDEVFRGLAGLGAFGMKI
;
A
#
# COMPACT_ATOMS: atom_id res chain seq x y z
N MET A 1 -32.67 13.99 53.74
CA MET A 1 -32.96 12.53 53.74
C MET A 1 -34.19 12.36 52.87
N THR A 2 -34.16 11.88 51.64
CA THR A 2 -33.34 10.88 50.92
C THR A 2 -33.36 11.28 49.43
N THR A 3 -32.26 11.75 48.85
CA THR A 3 -31.31 11.01 47.98
C THR A 3 -31.98 10.23 46.85
N THR A 4 -32.05 10.84 45.66
CA THR A 4 -32.10 10.12 44.38
C THR A 4 -30.74 10.32 43.72
N ASP A 5 -29.93 9.28 43.77
CA ASP A 5 -28.61 9.18 43.13
C ASP A 5 -28.83 8.83 41.65
N VAL A 6 -28.34 9.68 40.75
CA VAL A 6 -28.34 9.45 39.30
C VAL A 6 -26.95 8.91 38.94
N PRO A 7 -26.81 7.68 38.44
CA PRO A 7 -25.49 7.16 38.08
C PRO A 7 -24.94 7.93 36.86
N PRO A 8 -23.63 8.19 36.80
CA PRO A 8 -23.01 8.85 35.66
C PRO A 8 -23.10 7.96 34.41
N PRO A 9 -23.17 8.54 33.19
CA PRO A 9 -23.08 7.74 31.99
C PRO A 9 -21.69 7.09 31.91
N ASP A 10 -21.67 5.78 31.71
CA ASP A 10 -20.47 5.02 31.35
C ASP A 10 -19.82 5.68 30.13
N THR A 11 -18.72 6.40 30.37
CA THR A 11 -17.80 6.78 29.31
C THR A 11 -17.09 5.51 28.88
N THR A 12 -17.67 4.80 27.92
CA THR A 12 -16.94 3.83 27.12
C THR A 12 -15.77 4.55 26.44
N HIS A 13 -14.61 4.47 27.08
CA HIS A 13 -13.33 4.82 26.51
C HIS A 13 -13.11 3.87 25.34
N VAL A 14 -13.28 4.36 24.11
CA VAL A 14 -12.87 3.65 22.90
C VAL A 14 -11.34 3.70 22.89
N PRO A 15 -10.61 2.59 23.09
CA PRO A 15 -9.16 2.64 23.03
C PRO A 15 -8.75 2.97 21.59
N ALA A 16 -7.99 4.05 21.46
CA ALA A 16 -7.27 4.38 20.24
C ALA A 16 -6.24 3.29 19.93
N GLY A 17 -6.24 2.81 18.69
CA GLY A 17 -5.19 1.95 18.14
C GLY A 17 -5.46 0.45 18.28
N ALA A 18 -6.35 -0.09 17.46
CA ALA A 18 -6.36 -1.54 17.21
C ALA A 18 -5.04 -1.92 16.53
N SER A 19 -4.13 -2.56 17.27
CA SER A 19 -2.90 -3.11 16.70
C SER A 19 -3.28 -4.21 15.72
N VAL A 20 -3.21 -3.91 14.42
CA VAL A 20 -3.40 -4.91 13.37
C VAL A 20 -2.25 -5.91 13.49
N ASP A 21 -2.58 -7.16 13.83
CA ASP A 21 -1.62 -8.26 13.91
C ASP A 21 -1.21 -8.72 12.50
N GLU A 22 -0.02 -9.31 12.37
CA GLU A 22 0.57 -9.79 11.11
C GLU A 22 -0.42 -10.65 10.31
N LYS A 23 -1.12 -11.54 11.02
CA LYS A 23 -2.12 -12.45 10.43
C LYS A 23 -3.26 -11.68 9.76
N GLN A 24 -3.70 -10.59 10.38
CA GLN A 24 -4.78 -9.76 9.88
C GLN A 24 -4.32 -8.91 8.68
N ALA A 25 -3.08 -8.39 8.73
CA ALA A 25 -2.48 -7.71 7.58
C ALA A 25 -2.34 -8.64 6.36
N ARG A 26 -1.91 -9.88 6.56
CA ARG A 26 -1.81 -10.89 5.49
C ARG A 26 -3.18 -11.21 4.88
N GLN A 27 -4.20 -11.38 5.71
CA GLN A 27 -5.57 -11.65 5.25
C GLN A 27 -6.12 -10.51 4.37
N VAL A 28 -5.89 -9.25 4.74
CA VAL A 28 -6.30 -8.10 3.93
C VAL A 28 -5.58 -8.09 2.57
N ALA A 29 -4.28 -8.35 2.57
CA ALA A 29 -3.49 -8.43 1.34
C ALA A 29 -3.94 -9.59 0.42
N GLU A 30 -4.25 -10.76 0.98
CA GLU A 30 -4.76 -11.92 0.24
C GLU A 30 -6.17 -11.65 -0.32
N ALA A 31 -7.05 -11.04 0.47
CA ALA A 31 -8.42 -10.71 0.05
C ALA A 31 -8.46 -9.66 -1.07
N ALA A 32 -7.45 -8.79 -1.16
CA ALA A 32 -7.32 -7.81 -2.24
C ALA A 32 -6.85 -8.44 -3.58
N ARG A 33 -6.48 -9.73 -3.60
CA ARG A 33 -6.02 -10.41 -4.81
C ARG A 33 -7.19 -10.66 -5.76
N GLU A 34 -7.05 -10.27 -7.03
CA GLU A 34 -8.04 -10.59 -8.06
C GLU A 34 -8.16 -12.12 -8.24
N ALA A 35 -9.31 -12.68 -7.87
CA ALA A 35 -9.59 -14.12 -7.94
C ALA A 35 -10.09 -14.57 -9.33
N GLU A 36 -10.64 -13.65 -10.13
CA GLU A 36 -11.25 -13.96 -11.42
C GLU A 36 -10.70 -13.04 -12.52
N TRP A 37 -10.04 -13.63 -13.51
CA TRP A 37 -9.51 -12.87 -14.64
C TRP A 37 -10.56 -12.70 -15.73
N ARG A 38 -11.34 -11.62 -15.64
CA ARG A 38 -12.48 -11.38 -16.56
C ARG A 38 -12.11 -10.64 -17.84
N LYS A 39 -10.96 -9.97 -17.89
CA LYS A 39 -10.53 -9.17 -19.04
C LYS A 39 -9.76 -10.01 -20.06
N PRO A 40 -9.87 -9.71 -21.37
CA PRO A 40 -9.02 -10.32 -22.39
C PRO A 40 -7.54 -9.99 -22.09
N SER A 41 -6.66 -10.97 -22.30
CA SER A 41 -5.22 -10.85 -22.06
C SER A 41 -4.46 -11.03 -23.37
N PHE A 42 -3.64 -10.05 -23.75
CA PHE A 42 -2.80 -10.12 -24.94
C PHE A 42 -1.91 -11.35 -24.94
N GLY A 43 -1.21 -11.62 -23.84
CA GLY A 43 -0.31 -12.77 -23.73
C GLY A 43 -1.03 -14.12 -23.87
N LYS A 44 -2.24 -14.25 -23.30
CA LYS A 44 -3.07 -15.46 -23.45
C LYS A 44 -3.51 -15.66 -24.90
N GLU A 45 -3.99 -14.61 -25.55
CA GLU A 45 -4.49 -14.69 -26.93
C GLU A 45 -3.36 -15.00 -27.90
N LEU A 46 -2.20 -14.38 -27.73
CA LEU A 46 -1.00 -14.65 -28.52
C LEU A 46 -0.56 -16.13 -28.38
N PHE A 47 -0.54 -16.67 -27.16
CA PHE A 47 -0.22 -18.08 -26.92
C PHE A 47 -1.19 -19.03 -27.66
N LEU A 48 -2.45 -18.63 -27.84
CA LEU A 48 -3.47 -19.38 -28.56
C LEU A 48 -3.50 -19.06 -30.06
N GLY A 49 -2.48 -18.38 -30.60
CA GLY A 49 -2.36 -18.05 -32.01
C GLY A 49 -3.25 -16.90 -32.49
N ARG A 50 -3.84 -16.12 -31.57
CA ARG A 50 -4.68 -14.96 -31.88
C ARG A 50 -3.92 -13.66 -31.58
N LEU A 51 -3.44 -13.00 -32.63
CA LEU A 51 -2.77 -11.71 -32.50
C LEU A 51 -3.80 -10.59 -32.31
N ARG A 52 -3.96 -10.13 -31.06
CA ARG A 52 -4.92 -9.11 -30.62
C ARG A 52 -4.22 -7.78 -30.30
N MET A 53 -3.66 -7.09 -31.30
CA MET A 53 -2.82 -5.90 -31.10
C MET A 53 -3.52 -4.76 -30.34
N GLU A 54 -4.84 -4.65 -30.48
CA GLU A 54 -5.65 -3.60 -29.84
C GLU A 54 -5.69 -3.71 -28.30
N LEU A 55 -5.18 -4.80 -27.72
CA LEU A 55 -5.06 -4.95 -26.26
C LEU A 55 -3.82 -4.26 -25.67
N ILE A 56 -2.87 -3.85 -26.51
CA ILE A 56 -1.59 -3.23 -26.09
C ILE A 56 -1.25 -1.95 -26.87
N ASP A 57 -1.92 -1.71 -28.01
CA ASP A 57 -1.69 -0.58 -28.90
C ASP A 57 -2.99 0.18 -29.17
N PRO A 58 -3.00 1.52 -29.09
CA PRO A 58 -1.89 2.39 -28.71
C PRO A 58 -1.53 2.28 -27.23
N TRP A 59 -0.30 2.66 -26.88
CA TRP A 59 0.13 2.71 -25.49
C TRP A 59 -0.81 3.62 -24.67
N PRO A 60 -1.27 3.19 -23.49
CA PRO A 60 -2.19 3.98 -22.69
C PRO A 60 -1.51 5.24 -22.17
N THR A 61 -2.14 6.40 -22.41
CA THR A 61 -1.72 7.66 -21.79
C THR A 61 -2.28 7.72 -20.36
N PRO A 62 -1.43 7.83 -19.34
CA PRO A 62 -1.90 7.98 -17.97
C PRO A 62 -2.60 9.33 -17.78
N ASP A 63 -3.52 9.37 -16.81
CA ASP A 63 -4.16 10.60 -16.39
C ASP A 63 -3.12 11.62 -15.87
N ALA A 64 -3.29 12.89 -16.23
CA ALA A 64 -2.30 13.94 -15.91
C ALA A 64 -2.21 14.20 -14.41
N ALA A 65 -3.34 14.16 -13.68
CA ALA A 65 -3.33 14.35 -12.24
C ALA A 65 -2.70 13.16 -11.51
N ALA A 66 -2.97 11.93 -11.98
CA ALA A 66 -2.29 10.73 -11.49
C ALA A 66 -0.77 10.77 -11.72
N THR A 67 -0.34 11.27 -12.89
CA THR A 67 1.08 11.41 -13.24
C THR A 67 1.75 12.43 -12.33
N ALA A 68 1.18 13.63 -12.16
CA ALA A 68 1.73 14.65 -11.28
C ALA A 68 1.87 14.16 -9.81
N LYS A 69 0.84 13.45 -9.31
CA LYS A 69 0.90 12.84 -7.97
C LYS A 69 2.03 11.80 -7.86
N ALA A 70 2.24 11.00 -8.91
CA ALA A 70 3.31 10.02 -8.95
C ALA A 70 4.69 10.69 -8.97
N ASP A 71 4.87 11.72 -9.79
CA ASP A 71 6.12 12.46 -9.93
C ASP A 71 6.54 13.12 -8.60
N ASP A 72 5.60 13.77 -7.91
CA ASP A 72 5.84 14.38 -6.60
C ASP A 72 6.29 13.36 -5.54
N PHE A 73 5.68 12.16 -5.56
CA PHE A 73 6.06 11.07 -4.66
C PHE A 73 7.42 10.50 -5.02
N LEU A 74 7.67 10.23 -6.31
CA LEU A 74 8.93 9.67 -6.81
C LEU A 74 10.11 10.61 -6.55
N ALA A 75 9.92 11.92 -6.62
CA ALA A 75 10.94 12.90 -6.26
C ALA A 75 11.36 12.74 -4.78
N LYS A 76 10.39 12.74 -3.87
CA LYS A 76 10.63 12.58 -2.42
C LYS A 76 11.26 11.23 -2.09
N LEU A 77 10.75 10.15 -2.71
CA LEU A 77 11.29 8.81 -2.53
C LEU A 77 12.72 8.71 -3.08
N GLY A 78 12.99 9.30 -4.23
CA GLY A 78 14.31 9.33 -4.85
C GLY A 78 15.33 10.07 -3.98
N ASP A 79 14.96 11.20 -3.39
CA ASP A 79 15.82 11.93 -2.46
C ASP A 79 16.11 11.14 -1.18
N PHE A 80 15.10 10.48 -0.62
CA PHE A 80 15.30 9.62 0.54
C PHE A 80 16.15 8.38 0.21
N ALA A 81 15.93 7.75 -0.94
CA ALA A 81 16.65 6.56 -1.36
C ALA A 81 18.16 6.78 -1.46
N LYS A 82 18.60 8.00 -1.81
CA LYS A 82 20.03 8.39 -1.82
C LYS A 82 20.69 8.30 -0.44
N THR A 83 19.91 8.30 0.64
CA THR A 83 20.42 8.20 2.02
C THR A 83 20.56 6.76 2.51
N ILE A 84 20.04 5.79 1.76
CA ILE A 84 20.02 4.38 2.15
C ILE A 84 21.35 3.71 1.75
N ASP A 85 22.07 3.17 2.73
CA ASP A 85 23.23 2.31 2.47
C ASP A 85 22.77 0.87 2.20
N GLY A 86 22.65 0.51 0.91
CA GLY A 86 22.31 -0.84 0.49
C GLY A 86 23.37 -1.88 0.87
N ALA A 87 24.65 -1.49 0.94
CA ALA A 87 25.72 -2.41 1.32
C ALA A 87 25.68 -2.74 2.82
N GLN A 88 25.25 -1.79 3.66
CA GLN A 88 24.95 -2.06 5.07
C GLN A 88 23.81 -3.07 5.20
N ILE A 89 22.68 -2.85 4.52
CA ILE A 89 21.51 -3.74 4.59
C ILE A 89 21.89 -5.18 4.25
N GLU A 90 22.67 -5.36 3.19
CA GLU A 90 23.14 -6.69 2.75
C GLU A 90 24.03 -7.35 3.81
N ARG A 91 25.00 -6.62 4.37
CA ARG A 91 25.91 -7.14 5.40
C ARG A 91 25.18 -7.52 6.68
N ASP A 92 24.23 -6.69 7.10
CA ASP A 92 23.51 -6.85 8.36
C ASP A 92 22.34 -7.84 8.22
N ALA A 93 22.01 -8.24 6.98
CA ALA A 93 20.81 -9.01 6.62
C ALA A 93 19.53 -8.41 7.24
N ARG A 94 19.50 -7.09 7.40
CA ARG A 94 18.44 -6.36 8.11
C ARG A 94 18.33 -4.94 7.59
N ILE A 95 17.09 -4.45 7.48
CA ILE A 95 16.83 -3.04 7.18
C ILE A 95 16.96 -2.21 8.47
N PRO A 96 17.80 -1.17 8.52
CA PRO A 96 17.90 -0.29 9.68
C PRO A 96 16.57 0.39 10.01
N ASP A 97 16.32 0.64 11.29
CA ASP A 97 15.04 1.18 11.74
C ASP A 97 14.76 2.57 11.17
N GLU A 98 15.80 3.39 10.98
CA GLU A 98 15.72 4.72 10.37
C GLU A 98 15.28 4.66 8.91
N VAL A 99 15.74 3.67 8.16
CA VAL A 99 15.32 3.43 6.78
C VAL A 99 13.86 3.03 6.77
N PHE A 100 13.47 2.09 7.64
CA PHE A 100 12.08 1.64 7.77
C PHE A 100 11.13 2.78 8.16
N ARG A 101 11.48 3.56 9.19
CA ARG A 101 10.69 4.72 9.64
C ARG A 101 10.61 5.80 8.57
N GLY A 102 11.68 6.05 7.83
CA GLY A 102 11.68 7.02 6.73
C GLY A 102 10.74 6.61 5.58
N LEU A 103 10.79 5.34 5.16
CA LEU A 103 9.86 4.80 4.16
C LEU A 103 8.41 4.85 4.65
N ALA A 104 8.16 4.55 5.93
CA ALA A 104 6.84 4.67 6.53
C ALA A 104 6.34 6.13 6.55
N GLY A 105 7.21 7.08 6.91
CA GLY A 105 6.90 8.52 6.90
C GLY A 105 6.59 9.07 5.50
N LEU A 106 7.17 8.48 4.46
CA LEU A 106 6.84 8.78 3.06
C LEU A 106 5.51 8.17 2.60
N GLY A 107 4.92 7.24 3.37
CA GLY A 107 3.73 6.49 2.97
C GLY A 107 4.01 5.35 2.00
N ALA A 108 5.26 4.86 1.92
CA ALA A 108 5.65 3.86 0.94
C ALA A 108 4.95 2.49 1.12
N PHE A 109 4.46 2.20 2.33
CA PHE A 109 3.78 0.93 2.64
C PHE A 109 2.25 0.96 2.41
N GLY A 110 1.68 2.10 2.01
CA GLY A 110 0.22 2.30 1.91
C GLY A 110 -0.25 2.93 0.60
N MET A 111 0.51 2.83 -0.49
CA MET A 111 0.26 3.63 -1.71
C MET A 111 -1.10 3.39 -2.40
N LYS A 112 -1.75 2.25 -2.15
CA LYS A 112 -3.03 1.84 -2.77
C LYS A 112 -4.16 1.63 -1.75
N ILE A 113 -3.97 2.07 -0.52
CA ILE A 113 -4.97 2.02 0.56
C ILE A 113 -5.75 3.34 0.58
#